data_AF-A0A9Q8YYP6-F1
#
_entry.id   AF-A0A9Q8YYP6-F1
#
_cell.length_a   1.000
_cell.length_b   1.000
_cell.length_c   1.000
_cell.angle_alpha   90.00
_cell.angle_beta   90.00
_cell.angle_gamma   90.00
#
_symmetry.space_group_name_H-M   'P 1'
#
loop_
_entity.id
_entity.type
_entity.pdbx_description
1 polymer ?
#
loop_
_entity_poly.entity_id
_entity_poly.type
_entity_poly.pdbx_seq_one_letter_code
_entity_poly.pdbx_strand_id
1 'polypeptide(L)'
;MDEELFKTAPKEVIRYFEAKALVPSFDWRDVAPEEHAFSFTVAKSVGYDILDDFKRAVGEAIKHQVPFQDFQKNLMPILQEKGWWGKKTSIDPVSGEKSVVQLGSPRRLETVYWANTMSAHAAGEWERTQNNKEFLPYLTYALSSSEHKRLEHESWVGFTAPVDDPVWDWLYPPNGWRCKCSVRQVSRYEAEDLGYEEGAEPLQVEQKVWHNKRTGQVEKIPKGIDPGWHLNPGKYRAQNLNHFLSDKVSVMGDNDKRIAIEDIVGSPLLEAMFEGRLPRGFIPIAPIPQKVRDAFTTESSLLRLSSDSVKHILLEHQARDLHLDDFRGAIQTLIRPHGVIRRKDTQGVMFFGESGGSWWRFVVKWVASKQEWWLTSMHKKNLKEIGRLLDAAEKKGERLL
;
A
#
# COMPACT_ATOMS: atom_id res chain seq x y z
N MET A 1 21.22 -2.93 30.45
CA MET A 1 20.18 -2.22 29.68
C MET A 1 20.89 -1.70 28.46
N ASP A 2 20.51 -2.18 27.28
CA ASP A 2 21.26 -1.95 26.05
C ASP A 2 21.14 -0.48 25.63
N GLU A 3 22.21 0.31 25.81
CA GLU A 3 22.23 1.75 25.49
C GLU A 3 21.89 2.04 24.01
N GLU A 4 22.05 1.04 23.15
CA GLU A 4 21.67 1.09 21.73
C GLU A 4 20.16 1.24 21.50
N LEU A 5 19.32 0.77 22.44
CA LEU A 5 17.86 0.71 22.26
C LEU A 5 17.20 2.09 22.15
N PHE A 6 17.85 3.14 22.67
CA PHE A 6 17.37 4.53 22.61
C PHE A 6 18.11 5.38 21.59
N LYS A 7 19.18 4.85 20.97
CA LYS A 7 19.97 5.55 19.94
C LYS A 7 19.33 5.46 18.55
N THR A 8 18.43 4.50 18.34
CA THR A 8 17.76 4.28 17.06
C THR A 8 16.25 4.19 17.21
N ALA A 9 15.52 4.53 16.15
CA ALA A 9 14.07 4.39 16.12
C ALA A 9 13.63 2.92 16.28
N PRO A 10 12.42 2.67 16.82
CA PRO A 10 11.87 1.32 16.89
C PRO A 10 11.88 0.61 15.53
N LYS A 11 12.08 -0.71 15.55
CA LYS A 11 12.24 -1.53 14.32
C LYS A 11 11.04 -1.40 13.39
N GLU A 12 9.83 -1.26 13.93
CA GLU A 12 8.58 -1.10 13.19
C GLU A 12 8.59 0.20 12.36
N VAL A 13 9.15 1.29 12.91
CA VAL A 13 9.27 2.59 12.24
C VAL A 13 10.28 2.51 11.09
N ILE A 14 11.44 1.89 11.33
CA ILE A 14 12.49 1.71 10.31
C ILE A 14 11.96 0.83 9.17
N ARG A 15 11.37 -0.32 9.51
CA ARG A 15 10.79 -1.26 8.54
C ARG A 15 9.69 -0.61 7.70
N TYR A 16 8.90 0.28 8.29
CA TYR A 16 7.92 1.06 7.54
C TYR A 16 8.60 1.92 6.46
N PHE A 17 9.67 2.64 6.80
CA PHE A 17 10.29 3.52 5.83
C PHE A 17 11.10 2.78 4.76
N GLU A 18 11.93 1.80 5.13
CA GLU A 18 12.86 1.11 4.22
C GLU A 18 12.14 0.42 3.05
N ALA A 19 10.99 -0.18 3.33
CA ALA A 19 10.19 -0.90 2.35
C ALA A 19 9.41 0.01 1.38
N LYS A 20 9.60 1.35 1.42
CA LYS A 20 9.05 2.25 0.39
C LYS A 20 9.85 2.15 -0.92
N ALA A 21 9.18 1.94 -2.06
CA ALA A 21 9.82 1.98 -3.38
C ALA A 21 10.10 3.43 -3.82
N LEU A 22 11.09 3.64 -4.69
CA LEU A 22 11.36 4.97 -5.26
C LEU A 22 10.48 5.20 -6.47
N VAL A 23 9.69 6.28 -6.47
CA VAL A 23 8.86 6.65 -7.63
C VAL A 23 9.00 8.16 -7.88
N PRO A 24 9.53 8.58 -9.03
CA PRO A 24 9.55 10.00 -9.41
C PRO A 24 8.14 10.58 -9.57
N SER A 25 7.94 11.84 -9.18
CA SER A 25 6.69 12.59 -9.45
C SER A 25 6.99 14.02 -9.90
N PHE A 26 6.04 14.66 -10.58
CA PHE A 26 6.16 16.07 -10.99
C PHE A 26 5.44 17.02 -10.01
N ASP A 27 4.28 16.62 -9.51
CA ASP A 27 3.48 17.28 -8.49
C ASP A 27 3.14 16.28 -7.38
N TRP A 28 2.97 16.76 -6.14
CA TRP A 28 2.61 15.87 -5.03
C TRP A 28 1.19 15.33 -5.18
N ARG A 29 0.33 16.04 -5.93
CA ARG A 29 -1.04 15.64 -6.28
C ARG A 29 -1.12 14.62 -7.41
N ASP A 30 0.00 14.35 -8.10
CA ASP A 30 0.10 13.27 -9.08
C ASP A 30 0.13 11.90 -8.39
N VAL A 31 0.44 11.90 -7.09
CA VAL A 31 0.65 10.74 -6.25
C VAL A 31 -0.48 10.72 -5.24
N ALA A 32 -1.40 9.75 -5.39
CA ALA A 32 -2.58 9.66 -4.53
C ALA A 32 -2.16 9.54 -3.04
N PRO A 33 -3.00 9.96 -2.07
CA PRO A 33 -2.73 9.80 -0.62
C PRO A 33 -2.17 8.42 -0.25
N GLU A 34 -2.71 7.39 -0.88
CA GLU A 34 -2.31 5.99 -0.81
C GLU A 34 -0.86 5.79 -1.24
N GLU A 35 -0.44 6.41 -2.34
CA GLU A 35 0.88 6.24 -2.91
C GLU A 35 2.01 6.82 -2.03
N HIS A 36 1.76 7.89 -1.24
CA HIS A 36 2.76 8.46 -0.31
C HIS A 36 3.13 7.50 0.84
N ALA A 37 2.26 6.53 1.15
CA ALA A 37 2.55 5.50 2.14
C ALA A 37 3.56 4.45 1.63
N PHE A 38 3.77 4.32 0.32
CA PHE A 38 4.63 3.28 -0.30
C PHE A 38 5.72 3.77 -1.22
N SER A 39 5.49 4.91 -1.84
CA SER A 39 6.42 5.50 -2.76
C SER A 39 7.11 6.63 -2.04
N PHE A 40 8.43 6.51 -1.89
CA PHE A 40 9.22 7.68 -1.60
C PHE A 40 9.31 8.50 -2.89
N THR A 41 8.53 9.57 -2.92
CA THR A 41 8.50 10.51 -4.04
C THR A 41 8.87 11.90 -3.57
N VAL A 42 9.52 12.65 -4.46
CA VAL A 42 9.70 14.08 -4.28
C VAL A 42 9.22 14.73 -5.56
N ALA A 43 8.20 15.59 -5.47
CA ALA A 43 7.68 16.26 -6.66
C ALA A 43 8.81 16.95 -7.46
N LYS A 44 8.68 17.05 -8.78
CA LYS A 44 9.68 17.60 -9.69
C LYS A 44 11.05 16.90 -9.60
N SER A 45 11.11 15.64 -9.17
CA SER A 45 12.33 14.83 -9.23
C SER A 45 12.54 14.18 -10.59
N VAL A 46 11.53 14.17 -11.46
CA VAL A 46 11.63 13.67 -12.83
C VAL A 46 12.75 14.40 -13.57
N GLY A 47 13.71 13.64 -14.12
CA GLY A 47 14.89 14.18 -14.81
C GLY A 47 16.08 14.52 -13.90
N TYR A 48 16.01 14.21 -12.60
CA TYR A 48 17.10 14.40 -11.65
C TYR A 48 17.40 13.11 -10.87
N ASP A 49 18.68 12.78 -10.73
CA ASP A 49 19.15 11.65 -9.92
C ASP A 49 19.25 12.03 -8.44
N ILE A 50 18.12 12.27 -7.76
CA ILE A 50 18.09 12.78 -6.38
C ILE A 50 17.27 11.91 -5.42
N LEU A 51 16.51 10.95 -5.95
CA LEU A 51 15.55 10.18 -5.15
C LEU A 51 16.25 9.24 -4.18
N ASP A 52 17.34 8.61 -4.60
CA ASP A 52 18.18 7.80 -3.72
C ASP A 52 18.79 8.63 -2.59
N ASP A 53 19.29 9.84 -2.89
CA ASP A 53 19.85 10.75 -1.88
C ASP A 53 18.81 11.16 -0.85
N PHE A 54 17.62 11.51 -1.31
CA PHE A 54 16.51 11.82 -0.43
C PHE A 54 16.07 10.62 0.40
N LYS A 55 15.86 9.44 -0.20
CA LYS A 55 15.43 8.24 0.53
C LYS A 55 16.48 7.85 1.57
N ARG A 56 17.76 7.89 1.22
CA ARG A 56 18.86 7.64 2.17
C ARG A 56 18.85 8.63 3.31
N ALA A 57 18.82 9.93 3.03
CA ALA A 57 18.85 10.97 4.05
C ALA A 57 17.64 10.91 4.99
N VAL A 58 16.45 10.63 4.47
CA VAL A 58 15.24 10.47 5.29
C VAL A 58 15.28 9.17 6.09
N GLY A 59 15.81 8.08 5.52
CA GLY A 59 16.01 6.82 6.23
C GLY A 59 16.95 6.97 7.42
N GLU A 60 18.08 7.64 7.22
CA GLU A 60 19.02 8.00 8.29
C GLU A 60 18.36 8.91 9.33
N ALA A 61 17.59 9.91 8.89
CA ALA A 61 16.87 10.79 9.81
C ALA A 61 15.85 10.05 10.68
N ILE A 62 15.15 9.07 10.12
CA ILE A 62 14.22 8.23 10.88
C ILE A 62 14.99 7.32 11.82
N LYS A 63 15.96 6.58 11.29
CA LYS A 63 16.73 5.58 12.03
C LYS A 63 17.49 6.19 13.21
N HIS A 64 18.16 7.30 13.00
CA HIS A 64 19.04 7.95 13.99
C HIS A 64 18.43 9.21 14.62
N GLN A 65 17.13 9.47 14.39
CA GLN A 65 16.42 10.64 14.93
C GLN A 65 17.13 11.96 14.63
N VAL A 66 17.73 12.08 13.44
CA VAL A 66 18.53 13.25 13.04
C VAL A 66 17.64 14.49 13.04
N PRO A 67 17.99 15.57 13.76
CA PRO A 67 17.22 16.81 13.75
C PRO A 67 17.12 17.44 12.36
N PHE A 68 16.04 18.18 12.12
CA PHE A 68 15.81 18.81 10.81
C PHE A 68 16.98 19.72 10.36
N GLN A 69 17.62 20.45 11.28
CA GLN A 69 18.75 21.32 10.91
C GLN A 69 19.91 20.53 10.30
N ASP A 70 20.23 19.36 10.87
CA ASP A 70 21.32 18.50 10.38
C ASP A 70 20.93 17.78 9.09
N PHE A 71 19.68 17.30 9.00
CA PHE A 71 19.14 16.77 7.74
C PHE A 71 19.26 17.78 6.60
N GLN A 72 18.87 19.04 6.83
CA GLN A 72 18.99 20.11 5.85
C GLN A 72 20.45 20.39 5.50
N LYS A 73 21.32 20.53 6.51
CA LYS A 73 22.74 20.83 6.34
C LYS A 73 23.46 19.78 5.48
N ASN A 74 23.10 18.50 5.65
CA ASN A 74 23.76 17.39 4.96
C ASN A 74 23.21 17.17 3.55
N LEU A 75 21.90 17.27 3.35
CA LEU A 75 21.28 16.98 2.06
C LEU A 75 21.32 18.16 1.08
N MET A 76 21.23 19.39 1.58
CA MET A 76 21.14 20.59 0.73
C MET A 76 22.32 20.74 -0.26
N PRO A 77 23.60 20.58 0.14
CA PRO A 77 24.72 20.71 -0.80
C PRO A 77 24.68 19.68 -1.93
N ILE A 78 24.30 18.44 -1.62
CA ILE A 78 24.18 17.34 -2.60
C ILE A 78 23.13 17.70 -3.66
N LEU A 79 21.97 18.20 -3.23
CA LEU A 79 20.90 18.60 -4.16
C LEU A 79 21.29 19.82 -5.01
N GLN A 80 22.08 20.75 -4.46
CA GLN A 80 22.61 21.89 -5.19
C GLN A 80 23.59 21.46 -6.28
N GLU A 81 24.53 20.57 -5.94
CA GLU A 81 25.50 19.99 -6.87
C GLU A 81 24.80 19.24 -8.01
N LYS A 82 23.78 18.45 -7.68
CA LYS A 82 22.93 17.73 -8.65
C LYS A 82 21.97 18.63 -9.42
N GLY A 83 22.05 19.95 -9.22
CA GLY A 83 21.31 20.95 -9.98
C GLY A 83 19.82 21.02 -9.64
N TRP A 84 19.36 20.38 -8.56
CA TRP A 84 17.98 20.39 -8.09
C TRP A 84 17.77 21.44 -6.98
N TRP A 85 17.95 22.72 -7.30
CA TRP A 85 17.77 23.80 -6.32
C TRP A 85 17.25 25.09 -6.94
N GLY A 86 16.50 25.87 -6.16
CA GLY A 86 16.01 27.17 -6.58
C GLY A 86 14.87 27.10 -7.60
N LYS A 87 14.68 28.19 -8.36
CA LYS A 87 13.69 28.27 -9.44
C LYS A 87 14.33 27.87 -10.76
N LYS A 88 13.69 26.97 -11.51
CA LYS A 88 14.07 26.62 -12.88
C LYS A 88 12.86 26.59 -13.79
N THR A 89 13.06 26.84 -15.07
CA THR A 89 12.03 26.62 -16.08
C THR A 89 11.86 25.12 -16.29
N SER A 90 10.63 24.63 -16.21
CA SER A 90 10.28 23.24 -16.44
C SER A 90 9.04 23.14 -17.32
N ILE A 91 8.93 22.03 -18.04
CA ILE A 91 7.80 21.72 -18.91
C ILE A 91 6.95 20.70 -18.17
N ASP A 92 5.68 21.00 -17.98
CA ASP A 92 4.74 20.06 -17.40
C ASP A 92 4.52 18.88 -18.37
N PRO A 93 4.79 17.62 -17.97
CA PRO A 93 4.67 16.48 -18.86
C PRO A 93 3.22 16.15 -19.23
N VAL A 94 2.24 16.64 -18.46
CA VAL A 94 0.81 16.39 -18.70
C VAL A 94 0.20 17.48 -19.57
N SER A 95 0.47 18.76 -19.27
CA SER A 95 -0.12 19.89 -20.03
C SER A 95 0.76 20.42 -21.16
N GLY A 96 2.05 20.10 -21.18
CA GLY A 96 3.03 20.64 -22.14
C GLY A 96 3.42 22.10 -21.91
N GLU A 97 2.90 22.74 -20.87
CA GLU A 97 3.14 24.17 -20.60
C GLU A 97 4.52 24.41 -19.96
N LYS A 98 5.17 25.50 -20.39
CA LYS A 98 6.42 25.99 -19.78
C LYS A 98 6.08 26.87 -18.59
N SER A 99 6.57 26.50 -17.41
CA SER A 99 6.41 27.31 -16.20
C SER A 99 7.70 27.39 -15.39
N VAL A 100 7.88 28.49 -14.66
CA VAL A 100 8.97 28.61 -13.68
C VAL A 100 8.56 27.86 -12.42
N VAL A 101 9.25 26.78 -12.13
CA VAL A 101 8.98 25.91 -10.98
C VAL A 101 10.04 26.09 -9.90
N GLN A 102 9.60 26.11 -8.64
CA GLN A 102 10.50 25.91 -7.50
C GLN A 102 10.87 24.42 -7.39
N LEU A 103 12.17 24.10 -7.49
CA LEU A 103 12.77 22.79 -7.21
C LEU A 103 13.05 22.67 -5.71
N GLY A 104 14.31 22.48 -5.29
CA GLY A 104 14.71 22.48 -3.90
C GLY A 104 14.62 23.86 -3.23
N SER A 105 14.27 23.85 -1.94
CA SER A 105 14.34 25.01 -1.03
C SER A 105 14.34 24.51 0.42
N PRO A 106 14.82 25.29 1.40
CA PRO A 106 14.82 24.89 2.81
C PRO A 106 13.42 24.49 3.32
N ARG A 107 12.41 25.31 3.01
CA ARG A 107 11.00 25.03 3.34
C ARG A 107 10.50 23.71 2.75
N ARG A 108 10.98 23.34 1.57
CA ARG A 108 10.60 22.10 0.91
C ARG A 108 11.27 20.88 1.54
N LEU A 109 12.56 20.99 1.88
CA LEU A 109 13.25 19.94 2.65
C LEU A 109 12.56 19.71 3.99
N GLU A 110 12.12 20.78 4.65
CA GLU A 110 11.33 20.69 5.88
C GLU A 110 10.03 19.90 5.68
N THR A 111 9.28 20.20 4.62
CA THR A 111 8.05 19.46 4.31
C THR A 111 8.32 17.98 4.02
N VAL A 112 9.35 17.66 3.22
CA VAL A 112 9.71 16.27 2.90
C VAL A 112 10.15 15.50 4.15
N TYR A 113 10.97 16.14 4.99
CA TYR A 113 11.42 15.58 6.26
C TYR A 113 10.23 15.22 7.14
N TRP A 114 9.40 16.21 7.53
CA TRP A 114 8.31 16.00 8.46
C TRP A 114 7.25 15.04 7.93
N ALA A 115 6.93 15.12 6.64
CA ALA A 115 5.90 14.25 6.08
C ALA A 115 6.31 12.77 6.16
N ASN A 116 7.58 12.45 5.89
CA ASN A 116 8.05 11.08 5.92
C ASN A 116 8.36 10.58 7.33
N THR A 117 8.99 11.40 8.19
CA THR A 117 9.31 11.02 9.56
C THR A 117 8.02 10.78 10.36
N MET A 118 7.07 11.71 10.34
CA MET A 118 5.83 11.58 11.10
C MET A 118 4.98 10.40 10.62
N SER A 119 4.87 10.17 9.31
CA SER A 119 4.12 9.03 8.77
C SER A 119 4.76 7.69 9.16
N ALA A 120 6.09 7.61 9.15
CA ALA A 120 6.80 6.41 9.57
C ALA A 120 6.62 6.13 11.07
N HIS A 121 6.74 7.17 11.90
CA HIS A 121 6.49 7.04 13.34
C HIS A 121 5.05 6.63 13.63
N ALA A 122 4.06 7.26 12.98
CA ALA A 122 2.66 6.93 13.15
C ALA A 122 2.35 5.48 12.78
N ALA A 123 2.94 4.98 11.70
CA ALA A 123 2.74 3.61 11.28
C ALA A 123 3.41 2.59 12.21
N GLY A 124 4.62 2.87 12.71
CA GLY A 124 5.26 2.02 13.72
C GLY A 124 4.50 2.05 15.06
N GLU A 125 3.95 3.20 15.45
CA GLU A 125 3.06 3.30 16.62
C GLU A 125 1.78 2.49 16.44
N TRP A 126 1.20 2.49 15.23
CA TRP A 126 0.01 1.69 14.94
C TRP A 126 0.29 0.19 15.08
N GLU A 127 1.43 -0.28 14.57
CA GLU A 127 1.82 -1.68 14.73
C GLU A 127 1.97 -2.06 16.21
N ARG A 128 2.67 -1.22 17.00
CA ARG A 128 2.76 -1.43 18.46
C ARG A 128 1.40 -1.39 19.13
N THR A 129 0.50 -0.53 18.66
CA THR A 129 -0.90 -0.48 19.11
C THR A 129 -1.62 -1.79 18.85
N GLN A 130 -1.50 -2.35 17.65
CA GLN A 130 -2.11 -3.64 17.33
C GLN A 130 -1.54 -4.78 18.18
N ASN A 131 -0.25 -4.74 18.52
CA ASN A 131 0.39 -5.75 19.38
C ASN A 131 -0.06 -5.65 20.85
N ASN A 132 -0.39 -4.45 21.32
CA ASN A 132 -0.70 -4.20 22.73
C ASN A 132 -2.20 -4.08 23.03
N LYS A 133 -3.06 -4.08 22.01
CA LYS A 133 -4.50 -3.81 22.16
C LYS A 133 -5.25 -4.80 23.07
N GLU A 134 -4.70 -5.98 23.34
CA GLU A 134 -5.27 -6.90 24.33
C GLU A 134 -5.26 -6.30 25.74
N PHE A 135 -4.22 -5.53 26.07
CA PHE A 135 -4.04 -4.89 27.37
C PHE A 135 -4.50 -3.43 27.39
N LEU A 136 -4.30 -2.71 26.29
CA LEU A 136 -4.70 -1.31 26.11
C LEU A 136 -5.62 -1.17 24.88
N PRO A 137 -6.90 -1.57 25.00
CA PRO A 137 -7.79 -1.72 23.85
C PRO A 137 -8.33 -0.40 23.28
N TYR A 138 -7.98 0.75 23.85
CA TYR A 138 -8.54 2.05 23.47
C TYR A 138 -7.43 3.03 23.07
N LEU A 139 -7.79 3.97 22.20
CA LEU A 139 -6.97 5.10 21.82
C LEU A 139 -7.66 6.39 22.23
N THR A 140 -6.89 7.33 22.77
CA THR A 140 -7.31 8.71 23.03
C THR A 140 -6.50 9.66 22.16
N TYR A 141 -7.18 10.58 21.48
CA TYR A 141 -6.52 11.62 20.68
C TYR A 141 -5.80 12.62 21.60
N ALA A 142 -4.49 12.77 21.42
CA ALA A 142 -3.64 13.53 22.32
C ALA A 142 -3.45 14.99 21.87
N LEU A 143 -3.19 15.87 22.84
CA LEU A 143 -2.85 17.26 22.57
C LEU A 143 -1.53 17.35 21.79
N SER A 144 -1.53 18.15 20.72
CA SER A 144 -0.34 18.38 19.92
C SER A 144 0.74 19.16 20.68
N SER A 145 2.01 18.85 20.42
CA SER A 145 3.16 19.65 20.83
C SER A 145 3.44 20.85 19.92
N SER A 146 2.57 21.13 18.93
CA SER A 146 2.71 22.30 18.06
C SER A 146 2.53 23.60 18.85
N GLU A 147 3.37 24.60 18.54
CA GLU A 147 3.21 25.97 19.02
C GLU A 147 1.91 26.57 18.48
N HIS A 148 1.69 26.42 17.17
CA HIS A 148 0.48 26.84 16.48
C HIS A 148 -0.40 25.61 16.21
N LYS A 149 -1.41 25.42 17.05
CA LYS A 149 -2.34 24.28 16.96
C LYS A 149 -3.50 24.63 16.04
N ARG A 150 -4.01 23.64 15.30
CA ARG A 150 -5.22 23.80 14.47
C ARG A 150 -6.42 23.61 15.38
N LEU A 151 -7.35 24.57 15.39
CA LEU A 151 -8.54 24.53 16.26
C LEU A 151 -9.38 23.27 16.02
N GLU A 152 -9.46 22.81 14.77
CA GLU A 152 -10.16 21.56 14.43
C GLU A 152 -9.51 20.35 15.12
N HIS A 153 -8.18 20.30 15.19
CA HIS A 153 -7.48 19.19 15.85
C HIS A 153 -7.58 19.27 17.37
N GLU A 154 -7.60 20.47 17.93
CA GLU A 154 -7.84 20.68 19.37
C GLU A 154 -9.23 20.21 19.77
N SER A 155 -10.23 20.39 18.90
CA SER A 155 -11.60 19.92 19.17
C SER A 155 -11.73 18.40 19.30
N TRP A 156 -10.74 17.65 18.81
CA TRP A 156 -10.70 16.19 18.93
C TRP A 156 -9.91 15.71 20.16
N VAL A 157 -9.19 16.59 20.87
CA VAL A 157 -8.39 16.19 22.03
C VAL A 157 -9.28 15.58 23.10
N GLY A 158 -8.88 14.40 23.59
CA GLY A 158 -9.65 13.62 24.56
C GLY A 158 -10.66 12.65 23.93
N PHE A 159 -10.97 12.79 22.63
CA PHE A 159 -11.80 11.82 21.93
C PHE A 159 -11.18 10.42 22.06
N THR A 160 -11.97 9.48 22.57
CA THR A 160 -11.52 8.14 22.93
C THR A 160 -12.41 7.10 22.27
N ALA A 161 -11.80 6.10 21.64
CA ALA A 161 -12.51 5.00 20.97
C ALA A 161 -11.68 3.71 20.97
N PRO A 162 -12.28 2.52 20.83
CA PRO A 162 -11.55 1.27 20.69
C PRO A 162 -10.54 1.32 19.56
N VAL A 163 -9.41 0.62 19.69
CA VAL A 163 -8.35 0.53 18.65
C VAL A 163 -8.90 0.10 17.29
N ASP A 164 -9.89 -0.80 17.27
CA ASP A 164 -10.47 -1.34 16.03
C ASP A 164 -11.66 -0.49 15.50
N ASP A 165 -11.96 0.65 16.13
CA ASP A 165 -13.03 1.55 15.69
C ASP A 165 -12.70 2.18 14.31
N PRO A 166 -13.67 2.23 13.37
CA PRO A 166 -13.47 2.83 12.04
C PRO A 166 -13.09 4.32 12.06
N VAL A 167 -13.32 5.05 13.15
CA VAL A 167 -12.87 6.45 13.28
C VAL A 167 -11.36 6.59 13.07
N TRP A 168 -10.58 5.58 13.47
CA TRP A 168 -9.13 5.56 13.31
C TRP A 168 -8.68 5.28 11.87
N ASP A 169 -9.61 5.09 10.93
CA ASP A 169 -9.28 4.98 9.51
C ASP A 169 -8.87 6.33 8.93
N TRP A 170 -9.47 7.41 9.45
CA TRP A 170 -9.28 8.76 8.94
C TRP A 170 -8.80 9.76 10.01
N LEU A 171 -9.08 9.53 11.30
CA LEU A 171 -8.69 10.45 12.39
C LEU A 171 -7.27 10.19 12.92
N TYR A 172 -6.68 9.03 12.60
CA TYR A 172 -5.39 8.61 13.14
C TYR A 172 -4.25 9.50 12.59
N PRO A 173 -3.56 10.28 13.45
CA PRO A 173 -2.55 11.22 13.00
C PRO A 173 -1.38 10.55 12.25
N PRO A 174 -0.67 11.29 11.37
CA PRO A 174 -0.80 12.72 11.10
C PRO A 174 -2.01 13.11 10.22
N ASN A 175 -2.78 14.10 10.68
CA ASN A 175 -3.98 14.59 9.97
C ASN A 175 -3.69 15.75 8.99
N GLY A 176 -2.42 16.03 8.70
CA GLY A 176 -2.05 17.07 7.76
C GLY A 176 -0.56 17.41 7.74
N TRP A 177 -0.22 18.37 6.88
CA TRP A 177 1.16 18.79 6.70
C TRP A 177 1.72 19.40 7.99
N ARG A 178 2.89 18.92 8.43
CA ARG A 178 3.53 19.35 9.69
C ARG A 178 2.65 19.12 10.94
N CYS A 179 1.71 18.18 10.87
CA CYS A 179 0.93 17.79 12.03
C CYS A 179 1.83 17.12 13.08
N LYS A 180 1.70 17.54 14.34
CA LYS A 180 2.41 16.97 15.50
C LYS A 180 1.41 16.38 16.51
N CYS A 181 0.22 16.00 16.05
CA CYS A 181 -0.76 15.29 16.87
C CYS A 181 -0.35 13.83 16.98
N SER A 182 -0.78 13.17 18.05
CA SER A 182 -0.57 11.75 18.29
C SER A 182 -1.80 11.14 18.95
N VAL A 183 -1.78 9.83 19.12
CA VAL A 183 -2.75 9.12 19.97
C VAL A 183 -2.01 8.48 21.13
N ARG A 184 -2.75 8.17 22.18
CA ARG A 184 -2.26 7.44 23.35
C ARG A 184 -3.13 6.22 23.58
N GLN A 185 -2.50 5.06 23.75
CA GLN A 185 -3.20 3.85 24.17
C GLN A 185 -3.58 3.93 25.64
N VAL A 186 -4.82 3.55 25.94
CA VAL A 186 -5.39 3.59 27.30
C VAL A 186 -6.11 2.29 27.62
N SER A 187 -6.20 1.99 28.91
CA SER A 187 -6.99 0.86 29.40
C SER A 187 -8.49 1.15 29.26
N ARG A 188 -9.34 0.12 29.38
CA ARG A 188 -10.79 0.31 29.42
C ARG A 188 -11.22 1.26 30.55
N TYR A 189 -10.68 1.04 31.75
CA TYR A 189 -11.00 1.85 32.92
C TYR A 189 -10.67 3.33 32.70
N GLU A 190 -9.51 3.61 32.11
CA GLU A 190 -9.13 4.99 31.79
C GLU A 190 -9.96 5.57 30.64
N ALA A 191 -10.33 4.77 29.64
CA ALA A 191 -11.22 5.23 28.58
C ALA A 191 -12.57 5.69 29.14
N GLU A 192 -13.16 4.92 30.05
CA GLU A 192 -14.42 5.24 30.73
C GLU A 192 -14.30 6.53 31.57
N ASP A 193 -13.18 6.73 32.29
CA ASP A 193 -12.89 7.97 33.03
C ASP A 193 -12.73 9.19 32.11
N LEU A 194 -12.21 8.98 30.90
CA LEU A 194 -12.11 9.99 29.85
C LEU A 194 -13.44 10.22 29.09
N GLY A 195 -14.53 9.56 29.51
CA GLY A 195 -15.87 9.76 28.96
C GLY A 195 -16.21 8.88 27.76
N TYR A 196 -15.48 7.79 27.52
CA TYR A 196 -15.90 6.78 26.55
C TYR A 196 -17.14 6.03 27.05
N GLU A 197 -18.17 5.98 26.22
CA GLU A 197 -19.37 5.20 26.44
C GLU A 197 -19.56 4.17 25.31
N GLU A 198 -19.78 2.91 25.67
CA GLU A 198 -20.00 1.85 24.69
C GLU A 198 -21.33 2.06 23.94
N GLY A 199 -21.28 2.08 22.61
CA GLY A 199 -22.44 2.36 21.76
C GLY A 199 -22.76 3.85 21.58
N ALA A 200 -21.89 4.76 22.06
CA ALA A 200 -21.99 6.19 21.72
C ALA A 200 -21.99 6.42 20.21
N GLU A 201 -22.64 7.51 19.78
CA GLU A 201 -22.67 7.85 18.36
C GLU A 201 -21.25 8.11 17.83
N PRO A 202 -20.93 7.63 16.61
CA PRO A 202 -19.64 7.90 16.00
C PRO A 202 -19.37 9.40 15.89
N LEU A 203 -18.10 9.78 16.00
CA LEU A 203 -17.67 11.17 15.82
C LEU A 203 -18.15 11.71 14.47
N GLN A 204 -19.03 12.70 14.52
CA GLN A 204 -19.56 13.36 13.32
C GLN A 204 -18.66 14.54 12.95
N VAL A 205 -18.04 14.47 11.78
CA VAL A 205 -17.25 15.57 11.21
C VAL A 205 -17.83 15.98 9.88
N GLU A 206 -18.01 17.30 9.71
CA GLU A 206 -18.41 17.90 8.44
C GLU A 206 -17.47 17.46 7.31
N GLN A 207 -18.03 16.98 6.20
CA GLN A 207 -17.25 16.59 5.04
C GLN A 207 -17.10 17.76 4.08
N LYS A 208 -15.87 18.09 3.69
CA LYS A 208 -15.58 19.05 2.62
C LYS A 208 -15.33 18.32 1.30
N VAL A 209 -15.86 18.86 0.21
CA VAL A 209 -15.52 18.37 -1.14
C VAL A 209 -14.18 18.97 -1.55
N TRP A 210 -13.23 18.13 -1.90
CA TRP A 210 -11.94 18.52 -2.44
C TRP A 210 -11.85 18.10 -3.91
N HIS A 211 -11.49 19.07 -4.76
CA HIS A 211 -11.28 18.85 -6.18
C HIS A 211 -9.77 18.82 -6.46
N ASN A 212 -9.26 17.66 -6.85
CA ASN A 212 -7.90 17.53 -7.33
C ASN A 212 -7.78 18.17 -8.70
N LYS A 213 -7.33 19.43 -8.75
CA LYS A 213 -7.14 20.19 -10.01
C LYS A 213 -6.15 19.54 -10.99
N ARG A 214 -5.37 18.55 -10.55
CA ARG A 214 -4.33 17.89 -11.33
C ARG A 214 -4.83 16.58 -11.97
N THR A 215 -5.52 15.73 -11.21
CA THR A 215 -6.07 14.46 -11.71
C THR A 215 -7.53 14.56 -12.16
N GLY A 216 -8.24 15.62 -11.78
CA GLY A 216 -9.68 15.78 -11.98
C GLY A 216 -10.53 15.02 -10.97
N GLN A 217 -9.94 14.25 -10.05
CA GLN A 217 -10.67 13.51 -9.02
C GLN A 217 -11.37 14.45 -8.04
N VAL A 218 -12.54 14.00 -7.56
CA VAL A 218 -13.34 14.69 -6.55
C VAL A 218 -13.50 13.75 -5.37
N GLU A 219 -13.04 14.19 -4.20
CA GLU A 219 -13.06 13.41 -2.96
C GLU A 219 -13.82 14.17 -1.87
N LYS A 220 -14.44 13.41 -0.95
CA LYS A 220 -15.00 13.96 0.28
C LYS A 220 -14.02 13.68 1.41
N ILE A 221 -13.57 14.74 2.08
CA ILE A 221 -12.54 14.69 3.10
C ILE A 221 -13.10 15.29 4.38
N PRO A 222 -12.84 14.72 5.57
CA PRO A 222 -13.24 15.34 6.82
C PRO A 222 -12.64 16.76 6.97
N LYS A 223 -13.46 17.71 7.43
CA LYS A 223 -12.98 19.05 7.79
C LYS A 223 -11.93 18.95 8.89
N GLY A 224 -10.89 19.80 8.80
CA GLY A 224 -9.72 19.71 9.65
C GLY A 224 -8.62 18.76 9.14
N ILE A 225 -8.89 17.90 8.16
CA ILE A 225 -7.87 17.02 7.56
C ILE A 225 -7.39 17.58 6.23
N ASP A 226 -6.07 17.58 6.02
CA ASP A 226 -5.49 18.00 4.74
C ASP A 226 -5.67 16.88 3.69
N PRO A 227 -5.93 17.22 2.42
CA PRO A 227 -5.92 16.23 1.34
C PRO A 227 -4.57 15.49 1.29
N GLY A 228 -4.61 14.16 1.15
CA GLY A 228 -3.40 13.33 1.31
C GLY A 228 -3.25 12.67 2.69
N TRP A 229 -3.98 13.12 3.71
CA TRP A 229 -3.75 12.75 5.12
C TRP A 229 -4.97 12.14 5.81
N HIS A 230 -5.98 11.73 5.04
CA HIS A 230 -7.25 11.18 5.56
C HIS A 230 -7.24 9.65 5.64
N LEU A 231 -6.06 9.04 5.67
CA LEU A 231 -5.86 7.60 5.78
C LEU A 231 -4.83 7.30 6.87
N ASN A 232 -5.12 6.30 7.68
CA ASN A 232 -4.19 5.80 8.68
C ASN A 232 -2.95 5.15 8.03
N PRO A 233 -1.75 5.73 8.20
CA PRO A 233 -0.54 5.25 7.53
C PRO A 233 -0.12 3.84 7.97
N GLY A 234 -0.44 3.46 9.21
CA GLY A 234 -0.13 2.12 9.73
C GLY A 234 -1.12 1.06 9.31
N LYS A 235 -2.42 1.37 9.27
CA LYS A 235 -3.49 0.41 8.97
C LYS A 235 -3.53 0.03 7.50
N TYR A 236 -3.44 1.03 6.63
CA TYR A 236 -3.64 0.81 5.20
C TYR A 236 -2.36 0.57 4.42
N ARG A 237 -1.21 0.37 5.11
CA ARG A 237 0.08 0.09 4.47
C ARG A 237 -0.03 -1.05 3.43
N ALA A 238 -0.36 -2.25 3.86
CA ALA A 238 -0.42 -3.38 2.94
C ALA A 238 -1.51 -3.18 1.87
N GLN A 239 -2.71 -2.75 2.25
CA GLN A 239 -3.85 -2.64 1.34
C GLN A 239 -3.66 -1.56 0.28
N ASN A 240 -3.11 -0.41 0.63
CA ASN A 240 -2.91 0.69 -0.30
C ASN A 240 -1.72 0.45 -1.25
N LEU A 241 -0.66 -0.27 -0.83
CA LEU A 241 0.41 -0.72 -1.73
C LEU A 241 -0.16 -1.59 -2.85
N ASN A 242 -1.03 -2.49 -2.43
CA ASN A 242 -1.64 -3.51 -3.24
C ASN A 242 -2.63 -2.94 -4.25
N HIS A 243 -3.46 -1.98 -3.81
CA HIS A 243 -4.31 -1.17 -4.70
C HIS A 243 -3.47 -0.33 -5.66
N PHE A 244 -2.48 0.42 -5.16
CA PHE A 244 -1.58 1.23 -6.00
C PHE A 244 -0.85 0.42 -7.07
N LEU A 245 -0.22 -0.69 -6.70
CA LEU A 245 0.45 -1.58 -7.63
C LEU A 245 -0.55 -2.13 -8.64
N SER A 246 -1.73 -2.56 -8.19
CA SER A 246 -2.77 -3.06 -9.08
C SER A 246 -3.25 -1.99 -10.07
N ASP A 247 -3.45 -0.74 -9.63
CA ASP A 247 -3.99 0.32 -10.47
C ASP A 247 -2.96 0.75 -11.53
N LYS A 248 -1.69 0.94 -11.14
CA LYS A 248 -0.61 1.23 -12.09
C LYS A 248 -0.39 0.10 -13.09
N VAL A 249 -0.36 -1.14 -12.62
CA VAL A 249 -0.19 -2.30 -13.50
C VAL A 249 -1.39 -2.45 -14.44
N SER A 250 -2.61 -2.10 -14.03
CA SER A 250 -3.81 -2.27 -14.85
C SER A 250 -3.80 -1.44 -16.14
N VAL A 251 -3.22 -0.23 -16.08
CA VAL A 251 -3.16 0.71 -17.20
C VAL A 251 -1.92 0.55 -18.09
N MET A 252 -0.98 -0.33 -17.72
CA MET A 252 0.19 -0.65 -18.53
C MET A 252 -0.17 -1.44 -19.79
N GLY A 253 0.64 -1.27 -20.84
CA GLY A 253 0.60 -2.14 -22.02
C GLY A 253 0.92 -3.60 -21.66
N ASP A 254 0.45 -4.56 -22.47
CA ASP A 254 0.47 -5.98 -22.10
C ASP A 254 1.87 -6.55 -21.77
N ASN A 255 2.92 -6.09 -22.45
CA ASN A 255 4.30 -6.52 -22.14
C ASN A 255 4.80 -5.93 -20.81
N ASP A 256 4.64 -4.62 -20.60
CA ASP A 256 5.09 -3.95 -19.37
C ASP A 256 4.33 -4.46 -18.14
N LYS A 257 3.02 -4.70 -18.30
CA LYS A 257 2.14 -5.31 -17.30
C LYS A 257 2.69 -6.65 -16.82
N ARG A 258 3.17 -7.49 -17.75
CA ARG A 258 3.74 -8.80 -17.40
C ARG A 258 5.05 -8.67 -16.64
N ILE A 259 5.96 -7.81 -17.09
CA ILE A 259 7.25 -7.56 -16.42
C ILE A 259 7.01 -7.07 -15.00
N ALA A 260 6.12 -6.08 -14.83
CA ALA A 260 5.78 -5.56 -13.51
C ALA A 260 5.18 -6.63 -12.58
N ILE A 261 4.36 -7.54 -13.11
CA ILE A 261 3.82 -8.66 -12.32
C ILE A 261 4.92 -9.66 -11.95
N GLU A 262 5.83 -9.98 -12.86
CA GLU A 262 6.99 -10.85 -12.58
C GLU A 262 7.84 -10.28 -11.45
N ASP A 263 8.11 -8.98 -11.47
CA ASP A 263 8.83 -8.27 -10.41
C ASP A 263 8.06 -8.29 -9.07
N ILE A 264 6.75 -8.05 -9.09
CA ILE A 264 5.90 -8.07 -7.88
C ILE A 264 5.90 -9.47 -7.24
N VAL A 265 5.74 -10.53 -8.03
CA VAL A 265 5.74 -11.93 -7.58
C VAL A 265 7.15 -12.35 -7.12
N GLY A 266 8.20 -11.78 -7.71
CA GLY A 266 9.59 -11.96 -7.29
C GLY A 266 9.98 -11.17 -6.04
N SER A 267 9.18 -10.18 -5.63
CA SER A 267 9.52 -9.27 -4.53
C SER A 267 9.39 -9.91 -3.13
N PRO A 268 9.98 -9.29 -2.08
CA PRO A 268 9.78 -9.71 -0.69
C PRO A 268 8.33 -9.65 -0.19
N LEU A 269 7.40 -9.07 -0.96
CA LEU A 269 5.97 -9.00 -0.58
C LEU A 269 5.32 -10.39 -0.60
N LEU A 270 5.59 -11.19 -1.64
CA LEU A 270 5.03 -12.54 -1.73
C LEU A 270 5.56 -13.42 -0.58
N GLU A 271 6.84 -13.30 -0.27
CA GLU A 271 7.49 -13.98 0.86
C GLU A 271 6.80 -13.60 2.17
N ALA A 272 6.62 -12.29 2.42
CA ALA A 272 5.92 -11.82 3.62
C ALA A 272 4.46 -12.32 3.71
N MET A 273 3.76 -12.47 2.58
CA MET A 273 2.42 -13.09 2.55
C MET A 273 2.49 -14.58 2.89
N PHE A 274 3.48 -15.29 2.33
CA PHE A 274 3.67 -16.73 2.50
C PHE A 274 3.98 -17.09 3.96
N GLU A 275 4.82 -16.33 4.63
CA GLU A 275 5.19 -16.58 6.04
C GLU A 275 4.20 -15.97 7.03
N GLY A 276 3.10 -15.37 6.55
CA GLY A 276 2.09 -14.75 7.40
C GLY A 276 2.53 -13.43 8.05
N ARG A 277 3.68 -12.86 7.66
CA ARG A 277 4.13 -11.52 8.08
C ARG A 277 3.26 -10.40 7.52
N LEU A 278 2.44 -10.68 6.51
CA LEU A 278 1.45 -9.76 5.92
C LEU A 278 0.02 -10.30 6.09
N PRO A 279 -0.64 -10.10 7.24
CA PRO A 279 -1.92 -10.75 7.55
C PRO A 279 -3.10 -10.24 6.72
N ARG A 280 -3.03 -9.02 6.16
CA ARG A 280 -4.07 -8.45 5.29
C ARG A 280 -3.41 -7.76 4.11
N GLY A 281 -3.79 -8.11 2.89
CA GLY A 281 -3.23 -7.56 1.65
C GLY A 281 -3.57 -8.43 0.44
N PHE A 282 -3.22 -7.95 -0.76
CA PHE A 282 -3.29 -8.71 -2.01
C PHE A 282 -2.31 -8.23 -3.06
N ILE A 283 -1.74 -9.07 -3.91
CA ILE A 283 -0.89 -8.59 -5.01
C ILE A 283 -1.47 -8.98 -6.37
N PRO A 284 -1.25 -8.19 -7.44
CA PRO A 284 -1.50 -8.67 -8.80
C PRO A 284 -0.50 -9.78 -9.14
N ILE A 285 -0.99 -10.88 -9.69
CA ILE A 285 -0.18 -12.09 -9.95
C ILE A 285 -0.21 -12.55 -11.41
N ALA A 286 -1.18 -12.08 -12.21
CA ALA A 286 -1.22 -12.34 -13.65
C ALA A 286 -2.17 -11.38 -14.37
N PRO A 287 -1.95 -11.10 -15.66
CA PRO A 287 -2.98 -10.52 -16.50
C PRO A 287 -4.09 -11.55 -16.77
N ILE A 288 -5.34 -11.10 -16.88
CA ILE A 288 -6.45 -11.93 -17.32
C ILE A 288 -6.44 -12.01 -18.86
N PRO A 289 -6.41 -13.20 -19.48
CA PRO A 289 -6.42 -13.32 -20.94
C PRO A 289 -7.65 -12.67 -21.58
N GLN A 290 -7.50 -12.08 -22.78
CA GLN A 290 -8.58 -11.40 -23.49
C GLN A 290 -9.83 -12.28 -23.64
N LYS A 291 -9.67 -13.55 -24.04
CA LYS A 291 -10.79 -14.49 -24.16
C LYS A 291 -11.57 -14.71 -22.86
N VAL A 292 -10.92 -14.56 -21.70
CA VAL A 292 -11.60 -14.61 -20.39
C VAL A 292 -12.37 -13.31 -20.14
N ARG A 293 -11.77 -12.15 -20.45
CA ARG A 293 -12.44 -10.85 -20.35
C ARG A 293 -13.69 -10.79 -21.22
N ASP A 294 -13.60 -11.26 -22.46
CA ASP A 294 -14.71 -11.31 -23.41
C ASP A 294 -15.85 -12.22 -22.89
N ALA A 295 -15.50 -13.40 -22.37
CA ALA A 295 -16.46 -14.39 -21.88
C ALA A 295 -17.25 -13.94 -20.63
N PHE A 296 -16.71 -12.99 -19.87
CA PHE A 296 -17.31 -12.43 -18.65
C PHE A 296 -17.72 -10.96 -18.79
N THR A 297 -17.52 -10.35 -19.96
CA THR A 297 -17.84 -8.94 -20.26
C THR A 297 -17.29 -7.98 -19.20
N THR A 298 -15.99 -8.10 -18.92
CA THR A 298 -15.32 -7.31 -17.89
C THR A 298 -14.09 -6.59 -18.41
N GLU A 299 -13.92 -5.34 -17.97
CA GLU A 299 -12.71 -4.54 -18.19
C GLU A 299 -11.57 -4.89 -17.22
N SER A 300 -11.85 -5.71 -16.19
CA SER A 300 -10.82 -6.11 -15.22
C SER A 300 -9.74 -6.95 -15.89
N SER A 301 -8.54 -6.40 -15.96
CA SER A 301 -7.41 -7.00 -16.67
C SER A 301 -6.42 -7.76 -15.78
N LEU A 302 -6.64 -7.80 -14.46
CA LEU A 302 -5.69 -8.39 -13.50
C LEU A 302 -6.32 -9.48 -12.63
N LEU A 303 -5.55 -10.53 -12.41
CA LEU A 303 -5.76 -11.57 -11.41
C LEU A 303 -4.99 -11.20 -10.14
N ARG A 304 -5.66 -11.27 -8.99
CA ARG A 304 -5.10 -10.92 -7.68
C ARG A 304 -4.99 -12.13 -6.77
N LEU A 305 -4.06 -12.08 -5.83
CA LEU A 305 -3.87 -13.05 -4.76
C LEU A 305 -3.95 -12.34 -3.41
N SER A 306 -4.83 -12.78 -2.51
CA SER A 306 -4.94 -12.20 -1.16
C SER A 306 -4.10 -12.96 -0.12
N SER A 307 -3.73 -12.30 0.99
CA SER A 307 -3.09 -12.96 2.14
C SER A 307 -3.94 -14.09 2.71
N ASP A 308 -5.27 -13.93 2.73
CA ASP A 308 -6.20 -14.97 3.17
C ASP A 308 -6.19 -16.18 2.23
N SER A 309 -6.12 -15.95 0.91
CA SER A 309 -5.96 -17.01 -0.08
C SER A 309 -4.64 -17.74 0.11
N VAL A 310 -3.53 -17.03 0.36
CA VAL A 310 -2.22 -17.65 0.63
C VAL A 310 -2.32 -18.54 1.87
N LYS A 311 -2.83 -18.00 2.99
CA LYS A 311 -3.03 -18.78 4.22
C LYS A 311 -3.88 -20.02 3.97
N HIS A 312 -5.00 -19.89 3.26
CA HIS A 312 -5.87 -21.01 2.92
C HIS A 312 -5.16 -22.07 2.07
N ILE A 313 -4.43 -21.65 1.03
CA ILE A 313 -3.63 -22.55 0.18
C ILE A 313 -2.59 -23.27 1.03
N LEU A 314 -1.85 -22.58 1.88
CA LEU A 314 -0.81 -23.20 2.70
C LEU A 314 -1.40 -24.23 3.67
N LEU A 315 -2.57 -23.95 4.27
CA LEU A 315 -3.28 -24.91 5.12
C LEU A 315 -3.71 -26.16 4.34
N GLU A 316 -4.24 -26.01 3.12
CA GLU A 316 -4.61 -27.15 2.27
C GLU A 316 -3.39 -28.01 1.85
N HIS A 317 -2.22 -27.40 1.71
CA HIS A 317 -0.97 -28.05 1.29
C HIS A 317 -0.02 -28.38 2.44
N GLN A 318 -0.41 -28.13 3.69
CA GLN A 318 0.44 -28.35 4.87
C GLN A 318 0.88 -29.83 4.99
N ALA A 319 0.09 -30.77 4.47
CA ALA A 319 0.44 -32.18 4.40
C ALA A 319 1.41 -32.56 3.25
N ARG A 320 1.83 -31.60 2.41
CA ARG A 320 2.54 -31.83 1.13
C ARG A 320 3.81 -30.98 0.95
N ASP A 321 4.24 -30.27 1.98
CA ASP A 321 5.49 -29.48 2.04
C ASP A 321 5.67 -28.52 0.87
N LEU A 322 4.67 -27.65 0.64
CA LEU A 322 4.76 -26.62 -0.40
C LEU A 322 5.77 -25.54 0.03
N HIS A 323 6.90 -25.41 -0.67
CA HIS A 323 7.88 -24.36 -0.43
C HIS A 323 7.55 -23.06 -1.19
N LEU A 324 8.14 -21.94 -0.74
CA LEU A 324 7.94 -20.63 -1.36
C LEU A 324 8.32 -20.61 -2.84
N ASP A 325 9.41 -21.26 -3.22
CA ASP A 325 9.87 -21.29 -4.61
C ASP A 325 8.93 -22.08 -5.52
N ASP A 326 8.38 -23.20 -5.03
CA ASP A 326 7.35 -23.96 -5.75
C ASP A 326 6.06 -23.12 -5.91
N PHE A 327 5.65 -22.43 -4.85
CA PHE A 327 4.48 -21.56 -4.87
C PHE A 327 4.64 -20.40 -5.86
N ARG A 328 5.80 -19.72 -5.82
CA ARG A 328 6.17 -18.63 -6.73
C ARG A 328 6.22 -19.14 -8.17
N GLY A 329 6.94 -20.23 -8.42
CA GLY A 329 7.08 -20.82 -9.75
C GLY A 329 5.76 -21.28 -10.34
N ALA A 330 4.86 -21.83 -9.52
CA ALA A 330 3.52 -22.21 -9.95
C ALA A 330 2.68 -20.98 -10.33
N ILE A 331 2.63 -19.94 -9.48
CA ILE A 331 1.83 -18.73 -9.74
C ILE A 331 2.32 -18.00 -11.00
N GLN A 332 3.63 -17.95 -11.25
CA GLN A 332 4.17 -17.32 -12.48
C GLN A 332 3.66 -17.97 -13.78
N THR A 333 3.23 -19.24 -13.74
CA THR A 333 2.61 -19.88 -14.91
C THR A 333 1.28 -19.23 -15.32
N LEU A 334 0.62 -18.48 -14.42
CA LEU A 334 -0.63 -17.78 -14.72
C LEU A 334 -0.42 -16.61 -15.69
N ILE A 335 0.82 -16.12 -15.85
CA ILE A 335 1.17 -15.08 -16.83
C ILE A 335 1.13 -15.64 -18.26
N ARG A 336 1.42 -16.93 -18.43
CA ARG A 336 1.32 -17.69 -19.69
C ARG A 336 0.72 -19.06 -19.40
N PRO A 337 -0.59 -19.14 -19.17
CA PRO A 337 -1.21 -20.41 -18.83
C PRO A 337 -1.20 -21.34 -20.05
N HIS A 338 -1.01 -22.63 -19.79
CA HIS A 338 -1.11 -23.68 -20.81
C HIS A 338 -2.54 -23.90 -21.29
N GLY A 339 -3.52 -23.59 -20.45
CA GLY A 339 -4.92 -23.66 -20.81
C GLY A 339 -5.80 -22.98 -19.79
N VAL A 340 -7.00 -22.59 -20.24
CA VAL A 340 -8.01 -21.96 -19.37
C VAL A 340 -9.37 -22.57 -19.67
N ILE A 341 -10.09 -22.96 -18.62
CA ILE A 341 -11.44 -23.53 -18.71
C ILE A 341 -12.43 -22.64 -17.96
N ARG A 342 -13.54 -22.27 -18.60
CA ARG A 342 -14.69 -21.62 -17.97
C ARG A 342 -15.49 -22.63 -17.18
N ARG A 343 -15.87 -22.29 -15.95
CA ARG A 343 -16.82 -23.07 -15.16
C ARG A 343 -18.22 -22.49 -15.36
N LYS A 344 -19.18 -23.26 -15.91
CA LYS A 344 -20.55 -22.76 -16.15
C LYS A 344 -21.37 -22.61 -14.87
N ASP A 345 -21.16 -23.50 -13.90
CA ASP A 345 -21.95 -23.54 -12.65
C ASP A 345 -21.41 -22.62 -11.55
N THR A 346 -20.32 -21.91 -11.79
CA THR A 346 -19.69 -21.00 -10.82
C THR A 346 -19.14 -19.78 -11.54
N GLN A 347 -19.18 -18.60 -10.92
CA GLN A 347 -18.50 -17.42 -11.45
C GLN A 347 -16.98 -17.53 -11.29
N GLY A 348 -16.34 -18.27 -12.20
CA GLY A 348 -14.91 -18.52 -12.15
C GLY A 348 -14.37 -19.31 -13.33
N VAL A 349 -13.04 -19.38 -13.37
CA VAL A 349 -12.27 -20.08 -14.39
C VAL A 349 -11.19 -20.94 -13.74
N MET A 350 -10.74 -21.97 -14.44
CA MET A 350 -9.58 -22.77 -14.05
C MET A 350 -8.43 -22.49 -14.99
N PHE A 351 -7.28 -22.15 -14.43
CA PHE A 351 -6.04 -22.02 -15.17
C PHE A 351 -5.17 -23.26 -14.96
N PHE A 352 -4.35 -23.58 -15.96
CA PHE A 352 -3.43 -24.69 -15.93
C PHE A 352 -2.03 -24.22 -16.33
N GLY A 353 -1.02 -24.73 -15.64
CA GLY A 353 0.38 -24.40 -15.92
C GLY A 353 1.32 -25.52 -15.49
N GLU A 354 2.53 -25.48 -16.03
CA GLU A 354 3.60 -26.43 -15.72
C GLU A 354 4.78 -25.63 -15.16
N SER A 355 5.32 -26.08 -14.04
CA SER A 355 6.48 -25.47 -13.39
C SER A 355 7.22 -26.53 -12.58
N GLY A 356 8.54 -26.59 -12.74
CA GLY A 356 9.40 -27.52 -12.01
C GLY A 356 9.04 -29.00 -12.24
N GLY A 357 8.64 -29.39 -13.46
CA GLY A 357 8.23 -30.76 -13.79
C GLY A 357 6.84 -31.14 -13.24
N SER A 358 6.11 -30.17 -12.68
CA SER A 358 4.84 -30.39 -12.00
C SER A 358 3.73 -29.60 -12.66
N TRP A 359 2.57 -30.23 -12.84
CA TRP A 359 1.38 -29.55 -13.35
C TRP A 359 0.57 -28.95 -12.21
N TRP A 360 0.04 -27.77 -12.45
CA TRP A 360 -0.74 -27.02 -11.49
C TRP A 360 -2.10 -26.65 -12.08
N ARG A 361 -3.14 -26.82 -11.28
CA ARG A 361 -4.49 -26.32 -11.54
C ARG A 361 -4.80 -25.21 -10.55
N PHE A 362 -5.20 -24.05 -11.05
CA PHE A 362 -5.57 -22.89 -10.26
C PHE A 362 -7.07 -22.64 -10.38
N VAL A 363 -7.73 -22.37 -9.26
CA VAL A 363 -9.14 -21.97 -9.21
C VAL A 363 -9.21 -20.48 -8.98
N VAL A 364 -9.71 -19.79 -10.01
CA VAL A 364 -9.84 -18.34 -10.04
C VAL A 364 -11.33 -17.99 -10.00
N LYS A 365 -11.72 -17.14 -9.05
CA LYS A 365 -13.11 -16.69 -8.86
C LYS A 365 -13.27 -15.25 -9.32
N TRP A 366 -14.44 -14.97 -9.87
CA TRP A 366 -14.91 -13.63 -10.20
C TRP A 366 -15.80 -13.09 -9.08
N VAL A 367 -15.55 -11.88 -8.64
CA VAL A 367 -16.37 -11.17 -7.64
C VAL A 367 -17.09 -10.02 -8.32
N ALA A 368 -18.33 -10.28 -8.76
CA ALA A 368 -19.11 -9.35 -9.58
C ALA A 368 -19.36 -7.98 -8.92
N SER A 369 -19.53 -7.93 -7.59
CA SER A 369 -19.79 -6.70 -6.85
C SER A 369 -18.63 -5.70 -6.88
N LYS A 370 -17.40 -6.21 -7.01
CA LYS A 370 -16.19 -5.39 -7.06
C LYS A 370 -15.56 -5.34 -8.45
N GLN A 371 -16.05 -6.16 -9.38
CA GLN A 371 -15.45 -6.36 -10.70
C GLN A 371 -13.99 -6.87 -10.61
N GLU A 372 -13.71 -7.91 -9.80
CA GLU A 372 -12.34 -8.36 -9.52
C GLU A 372 -12.15 -9.87 -9.67
N TRP A 373 -10.94 -10.27 -10.09
CA TRP A 373 -10.52 -11.67 -10.19
C TRP A 373 -9.57 -12.07 -9.07
N TRP A 374 -9.84 -13.21 -8.43
CA TRP A 374 -9.11 -13.68 -7.26
C TRP A 374 -8.68 -15.14 -7.40
N LEU A 375 -7.39 -15.41 -7.18
CA LEU A 375 -6.90 -16.76 -6.98
C LEU A 375 -7.32 -17.24 -5.58
N THR A 376 -7.97 -18.40 -5.53
CA THR A 376 -8.59 -18.93 -4.29
C THR A 376 -8.03 -20.27 -3.88
N SER A 377 -7.65 -21.11 -4.84
CA SER A 377 -6.94 -22.36 -4.56
C SER A 377 -6.02 -22.75 -5.71
N MET A 378 -5.05 -23.58 -5.40
CA MET A 378 -4.17 -24.20 -6.39
C MET A 378 -3.89 -25.64 -6.00
N HIS A 379 -3.73 -26.54 -6.96
CA HIS A 379 -3.47 -27.94 -6.67
C HIS A 379 -2.51 -28.54 -7.68
N LYS A 380 -1.53 -29.29 -7.17
CA LYS A 380 -0.65 -30.13 -7.98
C LYS A 380 -1.46 -31.24 -8.67
N LYS A 381 -1.14 -31.48 -9.93
CA LYS A 381 -1.78 -32.41 -10.84
C LYS A 381 -0.73 -33.14 -11.67
N ASN A 382 -1.13 -34.23 -12.31
CA ASN A 382 -0.32 -34.89 -13.33
C ASN A 382 -0.80 -34.50 -14.73
N LEU A 383 0.09 -34.62 -15.72
CA LEU A 383 -0.17 -34.26 -17.11
C LEU A 383 -1.41 -34.96 -17.68
N LYS A 384 -1.62 -36.25 -17.34
CA LYS A 384 -2.73 -37.06 -17.84
C LYS A 384 -4.09 -36.55 -17.35
N GLU A 385 -4.17 -36.08 -16.11
CA GLU A 385 -5.37 -35.44 -15.56
C GLU A 385 -5.67 -34.10 -16.24
N ILE A 386 -4.63 -33.27 -16.48
CA ILE A 386 -4.81 -31.99 -17.16
C ILE A 386 -5.30 -32.19 -18.60
N GLY A 387 -4.70 -33.11 -19.35
CA GLY A 387 -5.12 -33.44 -20.71
C GLY A 387 -6.60 -33.85 -20.77
N ARG A 388 -7.03 -34.75 -19.88
CA ARG A 388 -8.44 -35.17 -19.79
C ARG A 388 -9.39 -34.00 -19.50
N LEU A 389 -9.00 -33.06 -18.64
CA LEU A 389 -9.82 -31.90 -18.31
C LEU A 389 -9.94 -30.94 -19.50
N LEU A 390 -8.84 -30.66 -20.19
CA LEU A 390 -8.83 -29.80 -21.37
C LEU A 390 -9.65 -30.41 -22.52
N ASP A 391 -9.48 -31.71 -22.80
CA ASP A 391 -10.24 -32.41 -23.83
C ASP A 391 -11.76 -32.43 -23.53
N ALA A 392 -12.11 -32.64 -22.26
CA ALA A 392 -13.50 -32.63 -21.82
C ALA A 392 -14.12 -31.23 -21.94
N ALA A 393 -13.36 -30.18 -21.62
CA ALA A 393 -13.82 -28.79 -21.75
C ALA A 393 -13.94 -28.36 -23.22
N GLU A 394 -13.05 -28.81 -24.10
CA GLU A 394 -13.13 -28.57 -25.55
C GLU A 394 -14.47 -29.10 -26.09
N LYS A 395 -14.80 -30.35 -25.78
CA LYS A 395 -16.07 -30.98 -26.19
C LYS A 395 -17.32 -30.26 -25.68
N LYS A 396 -17.21 -29.53 -24.57
CA LYS A 396 -18.31 -28.77 -23.95
C LYS A 396 -18.34 -27.29 -24.34
N GLY A 397 -17.40 -26.83 -25.18
CA GLY A 397 -17.22 -25.41 -25.52
C GLY A 397 -16.84 -24.55 -24.31
N GLU A 398 -16.16 -25.14 -23.32
CA GLU A 398 -15.77 -24.50 -22.06
C GLU A 398 -14.30 -24.08 -22.04
N ARG A 399 -13.51 -24.54 -23.01
CA ARG A 399 -12.10 -24.18 -23.14
C ARG A 399 -11.96 -22.78 -23.75
N LEU A 400 -11.26 -21.90 -23.05
CA LEU A 400 -10.95 -20.55 -23.48
C LEU A 400 -9.53 -20.45 -24.08
N LEU A 401 -8.57 -21.23 -23.57
CA LEU A 401 -7.20 -21.34 -24.07
C LEU A 401 -6.75 -22.80 -24.09
#